data_AF-A0A7Y4HT36-F1
#
_entry.id   AF-A0A7Y4HT36-F1
#
_cell.length_a   1.000
_cell.length_b   1.000
_cell.length_c   1.000
_cell.angle_alpha   90.00
_cell.angle_beta   90.00
_cell.angle_gamma   90.00
#
_symmetry.space_group_name_H-M   'P 1'
#
loop_
_entity.id
_entity.type
_entity.pdbx_description
1 polymer ?
#
loop_
_entity_poly.entity_id
_entity_poly.type
_entity_poly.pdbx_seq_one_letter_code
_entity_poly.pdbx_strand_id
1 'polypeptide(L)'
;MTVLKRHPVDRPSISQRFAALSNRGSHLGVDYRPDYPGQTDFPVYAAHDGYVVFAKDGPHSYGNPWEQIPGNGNNGRSVILQAVAPHQACATSYNHLGNIAVREGQWVTAGTFLGYMGWSGFVIPADPNGTHLHFELFIDYGNGQYPAGTSYGRVNPLDYFAIETIVPVAPGPGGGSGTTKPTTPAPQKPKEWYEMPIPQTDLDKITRDLLHQQVPLNKGDKAYPAGFSLSVEYLLFDARRLAQQNASQLASQSAQIKGLIGAIAAISKGEPFDEAKLLAGVKSAAEAGVKNAVDSIEKTETTTVTIKEG
;
A
#
# COMPACT_ATOMS: atom_id res chain seq x y z
N MET A 1 -13.30 -4.50 -14.83
CA MET A 1 -12.41 -3.57 -14.11
C MET A 1 -11.13 -4.32 -13.85
N THR A 2 -10.07 -3.96 -14.57
CA THR A 2 -8.76 -4.56 -14.37
C THR A 2 -8.09 -3.92 -13.17
N VAL A 3 -7.60 -4.73 -12.25
CA VAL A 3 -7.00 -4.27 -10.98
C VAL A 3 -5.55 -4.71 -10.86
N LEU A 4 -5.22 -5.92 -11.35
CA LEU A 4 -3.89 -6.49 -11.29
C LEU A 4 -3.18 -6.27 -12.63
N LYS A 5 -2.01 -5.62 -12.59
CA LYS A 5 -1.23 -5.28 -13.80
C LYS A 5 -0.41 -6.46 -14.32
N ARG A 6 -0.06 -7.42 -13.47
CA ARG A 6 0.70 -8.62 -13.83
C ARG A 6 0.44 -9.76 -12.86
N HIS A 7 0.68 -11.00 -13.32
CA HIS A 7 0.81 -12.14 -12.41
C HIS A 7 1.92 -11.91 -11.37
N PRO A 8 1.77 -12.45 -10.15
CA PRO A 8 2.76 -12.30 -9.09
C PRO A 8 4.02 -13.13 -9.33
N VAL A 9 4.09 -13.86 -10.45
CA VAL A 9 5.19 -14.73 -10.88
C VAL A 9 5.41 -14.55 -12.39
N ASP A 10 6.63 -14.73 -12.88
CA ASP A 10 6.95 -14.52 -14.31
C ASP A 10 6.40 -15.63 -15.22
N ARG A 11 6.32 -16.87 -14.71
CA ARG A 11 5.82 -18.03 -15.44
C ARG A 11 4.70 -18.70 -14.64
N PRO A 12 3.46 -18.18 -14.75
CA PRO A 12 2.36 -18.66 -13.93
C PRO A 12 2.01 -20.12 -14.24
N SER A 13 2.29 -21.01 -13.29
CA SER A 13 1.85 -22.41 -13.32
C SER A 13 0.85 -22.61 -12.18
N ILE A 14 -0.44 -22.57 -12.49
CA ILE A 14 -1.48 -22.68 -11.46
C ILE A 14 -1.61 -24.14 -11.03
N SER A 15 -1.34 -24.44 -9.76
CA SER A 15 -1.52 -25.77 -9.16
C SER A 15 -2.91 -25.94 -8.55
N GLN A 16 -3.49 -24.87 -8.00
CA GLN A 16 -4.83 -24.88 -7.42
C GLN A 16 -5.57 -23.57 -7.70
N ARG A 17 -6.84 -23.67 -8.07
CA ARG A 17 -7.68 -22.51 -8.41
C ARG A 17 -8.47 -22.00 -7.21
N PHE A 18 -8.94 -20.76 -7.31
CA PHE A 18 -9.94 -20.22 -6.38
C PHE A 18 -11.20 -21.08 -6.38
N ALA A 19 -11.78 -21.25 -5.20
CA ALA A 19 -12.93 -22.09 -4.92
C ALA A 19 -12.79 -23.57 -5.31
N ALA A 20 -11.57 -24.05 -5.58
CA ALA A 20 -11.32 -25.48 -5.73
C ALA A 20 -11.74 -26.19 -4.43
N LEU A 21 -12.66 -27.15 -4.57
CA LEU A 21 -13.15 -27.93 -3.45
C LEU A 21 -12.03 -28.85 -2.96
N SER A 22 -11.78 -28.81 -1.67
CA SER A 22 -10.94 -29.77 -0.97
C SER A 22 -11.70 -30.33 0.21
N ASN A 23 -11.20 -31.41 0.82
CA ASN A 23 -11.72 -31.92 2.09
C ASN A 23 -11.61 -30.90 3.24
N ARG A 24 -10.99 -29.73 3.01
CA ARG A 24 -10.78 -28.64 3.97
C ARG A 24 -11.66 -27.41 3.68
N GLY A 25 -12.58 -27.52 2.72
CA GLY A 25 -13.42 -26.42 2.26
C GLY A 25 -12.91 -25.77 0.99
N SER A 26 -13.46 -24.58 0.72
CA SER A 26 -13.18 -23.80 -0.47
C SER A 26 -11.79 -23.17 -0.41
N HIS A 27 -10.99 -23.34 -1.46
CA HIS A 27 -9.69 -22.69 -1.58
C HIS A 27 -9.85 -21.18 -1.83
N LEU A 28 -9.36 -20.36 -0.90
CA LEU A 28 -9.64 -18.92 -0.87
C LEU A 28 -8.64 -18.04 -1.65
N GLY A 29 -7.82 -18.66 -2.50
CA GLY A 29 -6.84 -17.99 -3.36
C GLY A 29 -6.51 -18.81 -4.60
N VAL A 30 -5.40 -18.48 -5.24
CA VAL A 30 -4.81 -19.23 -6.35
C VAL A 30 -3.41 -19.64 -5.94
N ASP A 31 -3.10 -20.92 -6.12
CA ASP A 31 -1.76 -21.43 -5.88
C ASP A 31 -0.97 -21.46 -7.17
N TYR A 32 0.21 -20.85 -7.13
CA TYR A 32 1.21 -20.96 -8.18
C TYR A 32 2.32 -21.88 -7.71
N ARG A 33 2.62 -22.94 -8.48
CA ARG A 33 3.78 -23.79 -8.26
C ARG A 33 5.01 -23.24 -8.98
N PRO A 34 6.23 -23.53 -8.49
CA PRO A 34 7.45 -23.25 -9.23
C PRO A 34 7.60 -24.24 -10.40
N ASP A 35 8.72 -24.19 -11.13
CA ASP A 35 8.92 -25.03 -12.31
C ASP A 35 9.10 -26.51 -12.00
N TYR A 36 9.76 -26.78 -10.89
CA TYR A 36 10.05 -28.11 -10.40
C TYR A 36 9.84 -28.18 -8.88
N PRO A 37 9.39 -29.33 -8.34
CA PRO A 37 9.25 -29.51 -6.90
C PRO A 37 10.55 -29.21 -6.16
N GLY A 38 10.47 -28.54 -5.01
CA GLY A 38 11.65 -28.20 -4.21
C GLY A 38 12.25 -26.83 -4.52
N GLN A 39 11.86 -26.18 -5.62
CA GLN A 39 12.43 -24.90 -6.02
C GLN A 39 11.96 -23.76 -5.10
N THR A 40 12.86 -23.22 -4.27
CA THR A 40 12.59 -22.16 -3.28
C THR A 40 13.18 -20.80 -3.65
N ASP A 41 13.81 -20.68 -4.81
CA ASP A 41 14.38 -19.45 -5.36
C ASP A 41 13.49 -18.83 -6.45
N PHE A 42 12.22 -19.24 -6.51
CA PHE A 42 11.27 -18.74 -7.50
C PHE A 42 10.77 -17.34 -7.11
N PRO A 43 11.03 -16.28 -7.89
CA PRO A 43 10.74 -14.91 -7.47
C PRO A 43 9.25 -14.59 -7.49
N VAL A 44 8.83 -13.82 -6.47
CA VAL A 44 7.47 -13.30 -6.32
C VAL A 44 7.48 -11.78 -6.42
N TYR A 45 6.53 -11.23 -7.17
CA TYR A 45 6.45 -9.82 -7.49
C TYR A 45 5.09 -9.22 -7.14
N ALA A 46 5.08 -7.92 -6.87
CA ALA A 46 3.85 -7.15 -6.70
C ALA A 46 2.98 -7.22 -7.96
N ALA A 47 1.71 -7.61 -7.80
CA ALA A 47 0.75 -7.67 -8.90
C ALA A 47 0.17 -6.29 -9.26
N HIS A 48 0.26 -5.31 -8.36
CA HIS A 48 -0.22 -3.94 -8.54
C HIS A 48 0.65 -2.95 -7.74
N ASP A 49 0.48 -1.66 -7.98
CA ASP A 49 1.11 -0.61 -7.18
C ASP A 49 0.38 -0.47 -5.84
N GLY A 50 1.10 -0.14 -4.77
CA GLY A 50 0.49 0.01 -3.46
C GLY A 50 1.47 0.11 -2.31
N TYR A 51 0.92 0.18 -1.11
CA TYR A 51 1.70 0.12 0.13
C TYR A 51 1.69 -1.30 0.69
N VAL A 52 2.86 -1.73 1.18
CA VAL A 52 3.00 -2.92 2.01
C VAL A 52 2.36 -2.64 3.37
N VAL A 53 1.25 -3.30 3.66
CA VAL A 53 0.54 -3.17 4.95
C VAL A 53 0.87 -4.32 5.91
N PHE A 54 1.50 -5.38 5.40
CA PHE A 54 2.00 -6.50 6.19
C PHE A 54 3.22 -7.13 5.49
N ALA A 55 4.25 -7.49 6.26
CA ALA A 55 5.47 -8.14 5.74
C ALA A 55 6.24 -8.89 6.85
N LYS A 56 5.70 -10.02 7.34
CA LYS A 56 6.24 -10.75 8.51
C LYS A 56 6.06 -12.27 8.41
N ASP A 57 6.71 -13.00 9.33
CA ASP A 57 6.56 -14.44 9.56
C ASP A 57 5.59 -14.70 10.72
N GLY A 58 4.85 -15.80 10.66
CA GLY A 58 4.05 -16.32 11.78
C GLY A 58 2.61 -15.78 11.87
N PRO A 59 1.86 -16.20 12.91
CA PRO A 59 0.47 -15.83 13.10
C PRO A 59 0.32 -14.32 13.31
N HIS A 60 -0.77 -13.77 12.78
CA HIS A 60 -1.18 -12.39 13.04
C HIS A 60 -1.45 -12.23 14.54
N SER A 61 -0.95 -11.15 15.14
CA SER A 61 -1.20 -10.84 16.56
C SER A 61 -2.56 -10.18 16.72
N TYR A 62 -3.46 -10.85 17.46
CA TYR A 62 -4.85 -10.45 17.68
C TYR A 62 -5.00 -8.93 17.92
N GLY A 63 -5.66 -8.20 17.02
CA GLY A 63 -5.94 -6.77 17.11
C GLY A 63 -5.95 -5.95 15.80
N ASN A 64 -5.74 -6.50 14.60
CA ASN A 64 -5.76 -5.70 13.35
C ASN A 64 -6.89 -6.11 12.38
N PRO A 65 -7.51 -5.20 11.61
CA PRO A 65 -8.60 -5.55 10.69
C PRO A 65 -8.16 -6.46 9.52
N TRP A 66 -6.85 -6.54 9.25
CA TRP A 66 -6.23 -7.41 8.26
C TRP A 66 -5.94 -8.83 8.79
N GLU A 67 -6.37 -9.12 10.01
CA GLU A 67 -6.02 -10.35 10.72
C GLU A 67 -6.92 -11.52 10.39
N GLN A 68 -8.12 -11.24 9.89
CA GLN A 68 -9.02 -12.27 9.37
C GLN A 68 -8.62 -12.69 7.94
N ILE A 69 -7.59 -12.04 7.38
CA ILE A 69 -7.17 -12.20 6.00
C ILE A 69 -6.04 -13.26 5.88
N PRO A 70 -5.15 -13.42 6.87
CA PRO A 70 -4.37 -14.66 7.00
C PRO A 70 -4.76 -15.46 8.24
N GLY A 71 -5.38 -16.62 8.03
CA GLY A 71 -5.83 -17.48 9.12
C GLY A 71 -4.66 -18.00 9.98
N ASN A 72 -4.70 -17.68 11.28
CA ASN A 72 -4.09 -18.41 12.41
C ASN A 72 -2.71 -19.10 12.18
N GLY A 73 -1.77 -18.45 11.47
CA GLY A 73 -0.41 -18.95 11.23
C GLY A 73 -0.27 -19.97 10.08
N ASN A 74 -1.35 -20.36 9.40
CA ASN A 74 -1.27 -21.30 8.28
C ASN A 74 -0.60 -20.70 7.05
N ASN A 75 -0.58 -19.38 6.92
CA ASN A 75 -0.05 -18.71 5.73
C ASN A 75 1.48 -18.57 5.73
N GLY A 76 2.15 -18.83 6.86
CA GLY A 76 3.60 -18.72 6.96
C GLY A 76 4.07 -17.27 6.83
N ARG A 77 5.17 -17.07 6.10
CA ARG A 77 5.66 -15.74 5.74
C ARG A 77 4.77 -15.14 4.68
N SER A 78 4.29 -13.93 4.94
CA SER A 78 3.36 -13.26 4.05
C SER A 78 3.68 -11.80 3.84
N VAL A 79 3.32 -11.32 2.65
CA VAL A 79 3.22 -9.90 2.31
C VAL A 79 1.75 -9.59 2.01
N ILE A 80 1.23 -8.47 2.48
CA ILE A 80 -0.06 -7.92 2.04
C ILE A 80 0.18 -6.54 1.44
N LEU A 81 -0.30 -6.34 0.21
CA LEU A 81 -0.26 -5.06 -0.49
C LEU A 81 -1.65 -4.46 -0.56
N GLN A 82 -1.79 -3.23 -0.10
CA GLN A 82 -3.00 -2.43 -0.26
C GLN A 82 -2.84 -1.51 -1.48
N ALA A 83 -3.76 -1.61 -2.44
CA ALA A 83 -3.76 -0.71 -3.59
C ALA A 83 -4.15 0.71 -3.17
N VAL A 84 -3.58 1.70 -3.86
CA VAL A 84 -3.97 3.11 -3.74
C VAL A 84 -4.80 3.53 -4.96
N ALA A 85 -5.49 4.65 -4.86
CA ALA A 85 -6.50 5.12 -5.82
C ALA A 85 -6.04 5.05 -7.28
N PRO A 86 -6.96 4.77 -8.22
CA PRO A 86 -8.41 4.64 -8.00
C PRO A 86 -8.86 3.27 -7.44
N HIS A 87 -7.93 2.34 -7.24
CA HIS A 87 -8.22 0.96 -6.83
C HIS A 87 -8.17 0.77 -5.30
N GLN A 88 -8.50 1.79 -4.51
CA GLN A 88 -8.49 1.73 -3.03
C GLN A 88 -9.32 0.59 -2.46
N ALA A 89 -10.18 -0.01 -3.28
CA ALA A 89 -11.02 -1.11 -2.91
C ALA A 89 -10.35 -2.49 -2.99
N CYS A 90 -9.03 -2.63 -3.17
CA CYS A 90 -8.43 -3.96 -3.20
C CYS A 90 -7.10 -4.12 -2.45
N ALA A 91 -6.90 -5.32 -1.92
CA ALA A 91 -5.63 -5.77 -1.37
C ALA A 91 -5.25 -7.13 -1.96
N THR A 92 -3.95 -7.42 -2.01
CA THR A 92 -3.43 -8.74 -2.40
C THR A 92 -2.59 -9.34 -1.28
N SER A 93 -2.73 -10.63 -1.04
CA SER A 93 -1.86 -11.38 -0.11
C SER A 93 -0.95 -12.33 -0.89
N TYR A 94 0.29 -12.45 -0.44
CA TYR A 94 1.35 -13.28 -1.01
C TYR A 94 1.86 -14.15 0.13
N ASN A 95 1.46 -15.42 0.17
CA ASN A 95 1.68 -16.30 1.33
C ASN A 95 2.65 -17.44 1.01
N HIS A 96 3.05 -18.17 2.06
CA HIS A 96 4.03 -19.26 2.02
C HIS A 96 5.41 -18.85 1.54
N LEU A 97 5.78 -17.57 1.68
CA LEU A 97 7.07 -17.08 1.18
C LEU A 97 8.25 -17.76 1.89
N GLY A 98 9.36 -17.92 1.15
CA GLY A 98 10.62 -18.40 1.69
C GLY A 98 11.34 -17.30 2.46
N ASN A 99 11.34 -16.09 1.90
CA ASN A 99 11.85 -14.86 2.50
C ASN A 99 10.98 -13.66 2.08
N ILE A 100 11.20 -12.53 2.74
CA ILE A 100 10.53 -11.27 2.45
C ILE A 100 11.60 -10.22 2.15
N ALA A 101 11.46 -9.50 1.04
CA ALA A 101 12.39 -8.49 0.55
C ALA A 101 11.87 -7.05 0.73
N VAL A 102 10.69 -6.89 1.30
CA VAL A 102 10.01 -5.61 1.55
C VAL A 102 9.66 -5.45 3.03
N ARG A 103 9.28 -4.25 3.44
CA ARG A 103 8.86 -3.95 4.82
C ARG A 103 7.52 -3.22 4.87
N GLU A 104 6.82 -3.34 5.98
CA GLU A 104 5.59 -2.57 6.24
C GLU A 104 5.81 -1.06 6.05
N GLY A 105 4.83 -0.38 5.44
CA GLY A 105 4.88 1.03 5.07
C GLY A 105 5.58 1.31 3.73
N GLN A 106 6.29 0.34 3.14
CA GLN A 106 7.00 0.54 1.87
C GLN A 106 6.02 0.70 0.71
N TRP A 107 6.23 1.72 -0.13
CA TRP A 107 5.57 1.83 -1.44
C TRP A 107 6.25 0.90 -2.45
N VAL A 108 5.46 0.18 -3.24
CA VAL A 108 5.92 -0.69 -4.33
C VAL A 108 5.11 -0.44 -5.59
N THR A 109 5.73 -0.63 -6.74
CA THR A 109 5.03 -0.67 -8.03
C THR A 109 4.83 -2.12 -8.46
N ALA A 110 3.87 -2.37 -9.34
CA ALA A 110 3.72 -3.68 -9.98
C ALA A 110 5.05 -4.13 -10.59
N GLY A 111 5.44 -5.38 -10.33
CA GLY A 111 6.73 -5.95 -10.74
C GLY A 111 7.86 -5.75 -9.73
N THR A 112 7.64 -5.03 -8.63
CA THR A 112 8.61 -4.97 -7.53
C THR A 112 8.79 -6.36 -6.94
N PHE A 113 10.04 -6.79 -6.76
CA PHE A 113 10.39 -8.05 -6.09
C PHE A 113 9.99 -8.00 -4.61
N LEU A 114 9.18 -8.97 -4.18
CA LEU A 114 8.66 -9.06 -2.81
C LEU A 114 9.39 -10.12 -1.97
N GLY A 115 10.04 -11.07 -2.61
CA GLY A 115 10.67 -12.22 -1.99
C GLY A 115 10.62 -13.44 -2.90
N TYR A 116 11.01 -14.58 -2.35
CA TYR A 116 10.98 -15.87 -3.02
C TYR A 116 9.82 -16.71 -2.50
N MET A 117 9.26 -17.52 -3.39
CA MET A 117 8.32 -18.58 -3.07
C MET A 117 8.95 -19.55 -2.06
N GLY A 118 8.15 -20.11 -1.16
CA GLY A 118 8.64 -21.07 -0.20
C GLY A 118 7.56 -22.05 0.23
N TRP A 119 7.80 -22.63 1.40
CA TRP A 119 7.00 -23.68 2.00
C TRP A 119 6.73 -23.36 3.48
N SER A 120 6.75 -22.07 3.85
CA SER A 120 6.47 -21.64 5.22
C SER A 120 4.98 -21.78 5.55
N GLY A 121 4.65 -21.93 6.83
CA GLY A 121 3.26 -22.15 7.26
C GLY A 121 2.79 -23.57 7.00
N PHE A 122 1.51 -23.72 6.66
CA PHE A 122 0.85 -24.99 6.46
C PHE A 122 0.72 -25.33 4.98
N VAL A 123 1.77 -25.93 4.43
CA VAL A 123 1.81 -26.44 3.05
C VAL A 123 1.89 -27.96 3.02
N ILE A 124 1.56 -28.58 1.88
CA ILE A 124 1.62 -30.03 1.70
C ILE A 124 2.39 -30.38 0.42
N PRO A 125 3.45 -31.21 0.51
CA PRO A 125 4.07 -31.70 1.74
C PRO A 125 4.69 -30.55 2.57
N ALA A 126 4.88 -30.75 3.88
CA ALA A 126 5.47 -29.75 4.78
C ALA A 126 7.01 -29.72 4.68
N ASP A 127 7.51 -29.65 3.44
CA ASP A 127 8.92 -29.66 3.08
C ASP A 127 9.10 -28.86 1.77
N PRO A 128 10.34 -28.67 1.24
CA PRO A 128 10.55 -27.91 0.02
C PRO A 128 9.72 -28.37 -1.19
N ASN A 129 9.30 -29.64 -1.28
CA ASN A 129 8.45 -30.11 -2.37
C ASN A 129 7.02 -29.56 -2.30
N GLY A 130 6.59 -29.02 -1.16
CA GLY A 130 5.35 -28.28 -1.01
C GLY A 130 5.46 -26.80 -1.36
N THR A 131 6.59 -26.36 -1.95
CA THR A 131 6.78 -24.96 -2.32
C THR A 131 5.73 -24.50 -3.32
N HIS A 132 4.97 -23.47 -2.95
CA HIS A 132 4.02 -22.77 -3.82
C HIS A 132 3.77 -21.36 -3.27
N LEU A 133 3.23 -20.48 -4.11
CA LEU A 133 2.71 -19.18 -3.69
C LEU A 133 1.19 -19.29 -3.60
N HIS A 134 0.64 -19.08 -2.41
CA HIS A 134 -0.80 -18.86 -2.23
C HIS A 134 -1.12 -17.37 -2.37
N PHE A 135 -1.79 -17.01 -3.46
CA PHE A 135 -2.09 -15.64 -3.85
C PHE A 135 -3.59 -15.36 -3.74
N GLU A 136 -3.96 -14.35 -2.96
CA GLU A 136 -5.37 -13.95 -2.80
C GLU A 136 -5.58 -12.50 -3.25
N LEU A 137 -6.81 -12.21 -3.66
CA LEU A 137 -7.30 -10.86 -3.95
C LEU A 137 -8.52 -10.59 -3.08
N PHE A 138 -8.48 -9.47 -2.38
CA PHE A 138 -9.55 -8.95 -1.54
C PHE A 138 -10.15 -7.74 -2.22
N ILE A 139 -11.47 -7.66 -2.25
CA ILE A 139 -12.22 -6.45 -2.59
C ILE A 139 -12.91 -5.94 -1.33
N ASP A 140 -12.53 -4.73 -0.90
CA ASP A 140 -13.18 -3.98 0.18
C ASP A 140 -13.73 -2.68 -0.41
N TYR A 141 -15.04 -2.49 -0.44
CA TYR A 141 -15.65 -1.24 -0.92
C TYR A 141 -15.47 -0.05 0.05
N GLY A 142 -14.74 -0.25 1.15
CA GLY A 142 -14.44 0.71 2.19
C GLY A 142 -15.11 0.34 3.51
N ASN A 143 -14.44 0.61 4.63
CA ASN A 143 -14.93 0.33 5.99
C ASN A 143 -15.28 -1.16 6.23
N GLY A 144 -14.57 -2.10 5.60
CA GLY A 144 -14.83 -3.53 5.75
C GLY A 144 -16.14 -3.98 5.07
N GLN A 145 -16.58 -3.26 4.05
CA GLN A 145 -17.74 -3.64 3.25
C GLN A 145 -17.30 -4.56 2.10
N TYR A 146 -17.60 -5.84 2.25
CA TYR A 146 -17.23 -6.86 1.28
C TYR A 146 -18.35 -7.14 0.26
N PRO A 147 -18.03 -7.54 -0.98
CA PRO A 147 -19.03 -8.08 -1.90
C PRO A 147 -19.83 -9.22 -1.27
N ALA A 148 -21.16 -9.17 -1.44
CA ALA A 148 -22.07 -10.17 -0.91
C ALA A 148 -21.70 -11.58 -1.42
N GLY A 149 -21.78 -12.58 -0.54
CA GLY A 149 -21.46 -13.98 -0.87
C GLY A 149 -19.96 -14.30 -0.95
N THR A 150 -19.08 -13.37 -0.59
CA THR A 150 -17.63 -13.61 -0.50
C THR A 150 -17.20 -13.95 0.93
N SER A 151 -16.12 -14.72 1.06
CA SER A 151 -15.45 -14.95 2.35
C SER A 151 -14.49 -13.79 2.65
N TYR A 152 -14.99 -12.77 3.34
CA TYR A 152 -14.25 -11.55 3.71
C TYR A 152 -13.70 -10.78 2.49
N GLY A 153 -14.52 -10.65 1.44
CA GLY A 153 -14.15 -9.90 0.25
C GLY A 153 -13.23 -10.64 -0.72
N ARG A 154 -12.87 -11.88 -0.43
CA ARG A 154 -12.04 -12.68 -1.33
C ARG A 154 -12.78 -12.99 -2.63
N VAL A 155 -12.08 -12.75 -3.73
CA VAL A 155 -12.55 -13.02 -5.09
C VAL A 155 -11.50 -13.82 -5.83
N ASN A 156 -11.88 -14.44 -6.94
CA ASN A 156 -10.94 -15.12 -7.82
C ASN A 156 -9.96 -14.10 -8.45
N PRO A 157 -8.66 -14.11 -8.10
CA PRO A 157 -7.70 -13.13 -8.63
C PRO A 157 -7.53 -13.20 -10.14
N LEU A 158 -7.79 -14.38 -10.74
CA LEU A 158 -7.64 -14.58 -12.18
C LEU A 158 -8.59 -13.72 -13.01
N ASP A 159 -9.72 -13.31 -12.44
CA ASP A 159 -10.72 -12.49 -13.13
C ASP A 159 -10.34 -10.99 -13.18
N TYR A 160 -9.25 -10.60 -12.51
CA TYR A 160 -8.85 -9.21 -12.30
C TYR A 160 -7.49 -8.84 -12.90
N PHE A 161 -6.80 -9.78 -13.54
CA PHE A 161 -5.60 -9.46 -14.31
C PHE A 161 -5.94 -8.68 -15.57
N ALA A 162 -5.07 -7.72 -15.90
CA ALA A 162 -5.11 -7.07 -17.20
C ALA A 162 -4.95 -8.13 -18.27
N ILE A 163 -5.85 -8.11 -19.26
CA ILE A 163 -5.61 -8.82 -20.51
C ILE A 163 -4.53 -8.04 -21.27
N GLU A 164 -3.30 -8.01 -20.77
CA GLU A 164 -2.17 -7.41 -21.48
C GLU A 164 -0.91 -8.26 -21.32
N THR A 165 -0.29 -8.49 -22.47
CA THR A 165 0.95 -9.19 -22.78
C THR A 165 1.98 -9.17 -21.65
N ILE A 166 2.48 -10.36 -21.30
CA ILE A 166 3.65 -10.55 -20.43
C ILE A 166 4.81 -9.73 -21.01
N VAL A 167 5.08 -8.56 -20.44
CA VAL A 167 6.32 -7.83 -20.71
C VAL A 167 7.35 -8.39 -19.71
N PRO A 168 8.38 -9.12 -20.16
CA PRO A 168 9.44 -9.55 -19.26
C PRO A 168 10.11 -8.32 -18.65
N VAL A 169 10.17 -8.26 -17.32
CA VAL A 169 10.88 -7.20 -16.60
C VAL A 169 12.37 -7.42 -16.80
N ALA A 170 13.04 -6.49 -17.49
CA ALA A 170 14.50 -6.53 -17.63
C ALA A 170 15.17 -6.34 -16.25
N PRO A 171 16.30 -7.01 -15.98
CA PRO A 171 17.11 -6.75 -14.79
C PRO A 171 17.53 -5.27 -14.78
N GLY A 172 17.20 -4.54 -13.70
CA GLY A 172 17.53 -3.11 -13.59
C GLY A 172 19.05 -2.85 -13.62
N PRO A 173 19.52 -1.74 -14.23
CA PRO A 173 20.94 -1.42 -14.30
C PRO A 173 21.47 -0.94 -12.94
N GLY A 174 22.65 -1.44 -12.56
CA GLY A 174 23.38 -1.06 -11.36
C GLY A 174 23.75 0.44 -11.32
N GLY A 175 23.76 0.98 -10.10
CA GLY A 175 23.95 2.40 -9.82
C GLY A 175 25.26 2.99 -10.32
N GLY A 176 25.16 4.15 -10.98
CA GLY A 176 26.27 5.04 -11.31
C GLY A 176 26.29 6.24 -10.38
N SER A 177 27.41 6.43 -9.68
CA SER A 177 27.70 7.58 -8.82
C SER A 177 28.06 8.81 -9.67
N GLY A 178 27.35 9.92 -9.48
CA GLY A 178 27.63 11.20 -10.12
C GLY A 178 27.82 12.31 -9.08
N THR A 179 29.00 12.93 -9.08
CA THR A 179 29.37 14.06 -8.21
C THR A 179 28.84 15.39 -8.75
N THR A 180 28.14 16.18 -7.92
CA THR A 180 27.75 17.56 -8.25
C THR A 180 28.39 18.59 -7.31
N LYS A 181 28.74 19.74 -7.89
CA LYS A 181 29.45 20.88 -7.28
C LYS A 181 28.45 21.87 -6.63
N PRO A 182 28.79 22.57 -5.53
CA PRO A 182 27.83 23.41 -4.82
C PRO A 182 27.61 24.77 -5.52
N THR A 183 26.35 25.18 -5.59
CA THR A 183 25.93 26.56 -5.91
C THR A 183 25.15 27.17 -4.75
N THR A 184 25.41 28.46 -4.51
CA THR A 184 24.82 29.26 -3.42
C THR A 184 23.30 29.44 -3.59
N PRO A 185 22.48 29.38 -2.52
CA PRO A 185 21.02 29.41 -2.65
C PRO A 185 20.49 30.79 -3.04
N ALA A 186 19.55 30.81 -3.98
CA ALA A 186 18.71 31.97 -4.26
C ALA A 186 17.72 32.24 -3.10
N PRO A 187 17.17 33.47 -2.97
CA PRO A 187 16.23 33.81 -1.90
C PRO A 187 14.99 32.92 -1.97
N GLN A 188 14.61 32.31 -0.85
CA GLN A 188 13.45 31.41 -0.80
C GLN A 188 12.16 32.21 -0.93
N LYS A 189 11.34 31.83 -1.92
CA LYS A 189 9.96 32.26 -2.06
C LYS A 189 9.19 31.90 -0.77
N PRO A 190 8.26 32.75 -0.29
CA PRO A 190 7.41 32.40 0.85
C PRO A 190 6.68 31.08 0.59
N LYS A 191 6.70 30.19 1.59
CA LYS A 191 6.06 28.88 1.53
C LYS A 191 4.54 29.04 1.46
N GLU A 192 3.92 28.29 0.55
CA GLU A 192 2.47 28.22 0.48
C GLU A 192 1.92 27.40 1.66
N TRP A 193 0.65 27.58 2.03
CA TRP A 193 0.09 27.00 3.26
C TRP A 193 0.16 25.47 3.35
N TYR A 194 0.22 24.77 2.22
CA TYR A 194 0.40 23.32 2.11
C TYR A 194 1.87 22.87 2.18
N GLU A 195 2.82 23.80 2.12
CA GLU A 195 4.27 23.58 2.28
C GLU A 195 4.74 23.91 3.70
N MET A 196 3.83 24.42 4.54
CA MET A 196 4.08 24.64 5.95
C MET A 196 3.94 23.29 6.68
N PRO A 197 4.97 22.82 7.39
CA PRO A 197 4.82 21.64 8.23
C PRO A 197 3.73 21.95 9.27
N ILE A 198 2.74 21.07 9.39
CA ILE A 198 1.78 21.14 10.48
C ILE A 198 2.59 20.95 11.76
N PRO A 199 2.60 21.90 12.69
CA PRO A 199 3.32 21.76 13.95
C PRO A 199 2.93 20.45 14.64
N GLN A 200 3.91 19.72 15.19
CA GLN A 200 3.64 18.46 15.89
C GLN A 200 2.57 18.63 16.97
N THR A 201 2.54 19.80 17.61
CA THR A 201 1.53 20.20 18.61
C THR A 201 0.10 20.24 18.06
N ASP A 202 -0.09 20.56 16.79
CA ASP A 202 -1.40 20.60 16.15
C ASP A 202 -1.84 19.19 15.73
N LEU A 203 -0.90 18.33 15.30
CA LEU A 203 -1.17 16.91 15.09
C LEU A 203 -1.57 16.21 16.40
N ASP A 204 -0.84 16.46 17.49
CA ASP A 204 -1.13 15.91 18.81
C ASP A 204 -2.49 16.40 19.33
N LYS A 205 -2.89 17.62 18.99
CA LYS A 205 -4.21 18.18 19.33
C LYS A 205 -5.32 17.52 18.51
N ILE A 206 -5.16 17.40 17.19
CA ILE A 206 -6.13 16.74 16.31
C ILE A 206 -6.34 15.27 16.73
N THR A 207 -5.25 14.55 17.02
CA THR A 207 -5.33 13.16 17.50
C THR A 207 -6.06 13.06 18.83
N ARG A 208 -5.80 13.97 19.76
CA ARG A 208 -6.48 14.02 21.07
C ARG A 208 -7.96 14.34 20.94
N ASP A 209 -8.32 15.31 20.10
CA ASP A 209 -9.71 15.73 19.90
C ASP A 209 -10.53 14.63 19.22
N LEU A 210 -9.95 13.89 18.27
CA LEU A 210 -10.58 12.71 17.65
C LEU A 210 -10.78 11.55 18.63
N LEU A 211 -9.79 11.28 19.49
CA LEU A 211 -9.88 10.28 20.56
C LEU A 211 -10.99 10.60 21.57
N HIS A 212 -11.15 11.88 21.93
CA HIS A 212 -12.20 12.32 22.87
C HIS A 212 -13.61 12.31 22.28
N GLN A 213 -13.76 12.46 20.96
CA GLN A 213 -15.08 12.40 20.31
C GLN A 213 -15.63 10.98 20.16
N GLN A 214 -14.76 9.96 20.08
CA GLN A 214 -15.19 8.58 19.82
C GLN A 214 -15.39 7.71 21.06
N VAL A 215 -14.92 8.13 22.24
CA VAL A 215 -15.07 7.33 23.47
C VAL A 215 -15.52 8.23 24.63
N PRO A 216 -16.82 8.29 24.96
CA PRO A 216 -17.26 8.94 26.19
C PRO A 216 -16.79 8.10 27.38
N LEU A 217 -15.68 8.49 27.99
CA LEU A 217 -15.24 7.91 29.26
C LEU A 217 -16.17 8.41 30.35
N ASN A 218 -16.98 7.50 30.91
CA ASN A 218 -17.77 7.84 32.08
C ASN A 218 -16.85 7.96 33.29
N LYS A 219 -17.11 8.98 34.12
CA LYS A 219 -16.34 9.25 35.34
C LYS A 219 -16.54 8.10 36.35
N GLY A 220 -15.65 7.11 36.31
CA GLY A 220 -15.70 5.94 37.19
C GLY A 220 -15.15 4.65 36.58
N ASP A 221 -14.89 4.60 35.28
CA ASP A 221 -14.36 3.40 34.64
C ASP A 221 -12.91 3.15 35.05
N LYS A 222 -12.66 1.97 35.63
CA LYS A 222 -11.34 1.56 36.10
C LYS A 222 -10.41 1.40 34.89
N ALA A 223 -9.17 1.84 35.05
CA ALA A 223 -8.11 1.78 34.05
C ALA A 223 -8.10 0.43 33.30
N TYR A 224 -8.08 0.50 31.97
CA TYR A 224 -8.10 -0.66 31.09
C TYR A 224 -6.96 -1.64 31.42
N PRO A 225 -7.18 -2.97 31.34
CA PRO A 225 -6.11 -3.94 31.48
C PRO A 225 -5.05 -3.71 30.40
N ALA A 226 -3.79 -4.00 30.74
CA ALA A 226 -2.56 -3.64 30.01
C ALA A 226 -2.41 -4.15 28.55
N GLY A 227 -3.47 -4.67 27.92
CA GLY A 227 -3.51 -5.03 26.50
C GLY A 227 -3.90 -3.89 25.54
N PHE A 228 -4.33 -2.73 26.04
CA PHE A 228 -4.83 -1.61 25.21
C PHE A 228 -3.73 -0.72 24.60
N SER A 229 -2.45 -1.00 24.89
CA SER A 229 -1.29 -0.29 24.36
C SER A 229 -1.17 -0.35 22.83
N LEU A 230 -1.72 -1.39 22.20
CA LEU A 230 -1.70 -1.57 20.74
C LEU A 230 -2.71 -0.68 19.99
N SER A 231 -3.66 -0.04 20.69
CA SER A 231 -4.68 0.80 20.04
C SER A 231 -4.17 2.18 19.63
N VAL A 232 -3.18 2.74 20.32
CA VAL A 232 -2.69 4.11 20.05
C VAL A 232 -1.76 4.15 18.84
N GLU A 233 -0.82 3.20 18.71
CA GLU A 233 0.02 3.09 17.51
C GLU A 233 -0.82 2.80 16.26
N TYR A 234 -1.88 2.00 16.41
CA TYR A 234 -2.81 1.70 15.33
C TYR A 234 -3.67 2.91 14.95
N LEU A 235 -4.23 3.64 15.93
CA LEU A 235 -4.93 4.90 15.67
C LEU A 235 -4.01 5.95 15.05
N LEU A 236 -2.74 5.99 15.45
CA LEU A 236 -1.74 6.86 14.82
C LEU A 236 -1.43 6.41 13.39
N PHE A 237 -1.35 5.11 13.12
CA PHE A 237 -1.17 4.59 11.77
C PHE A 237 -2.36 4.93 10.87
N ASP A 238 -3.59 4.69 11.32
CA ASP A 238 -4.80 5.04 10.58
C ASP A 238 -4.98 6.55 10.44
N ALA A 239 -4.67 7.34 11.46
CA ALA A 239 -4.68 8.80 11.39
C ALA A 239 -3.63 9.31 10.39
N ARG A 240 -2.41 8.73 10.37
CA ARG A 240 -1.37 9.06 9.38
C ARG A 240 -1.82 8.68 7.97
N ARG A 241 -2.41 7.50 7.80
CA ARG A 241 -2.97 7.04 6.53
C ARG A 241 -4.07 7.99 6.04
N LEU A 242 -5.02 8.33 6.89
CA LEU A 242 -6.10 9.28 6.58
C LEU A 242 -5.55 10.68 6.30
N ALA A 243 -4.56 11.14 7.06
CA ALA A 243 -3.91 12.43 6.82
C ALA A 243 -3.18 12.45 5.48
N GLN A 244 -2.47 11.38 5.11
CA GLN A 244 -1.82 11.23 3.81
C GLN A 244 -2.86 11.19 2.67
N GLN A 245 -3.96 10.45 2.85
CA GLN A 245 -5.07 10.42 1.91
C GLN A 245 -5.67 11.81 1.71
N ASN A 246 -6.01 12.50 2.79
CA ASN A 246 -6.56 13.85 2.75
C ASN A 246 -5.58 14.85 2.13
N ALA A 247 -4.28 14.76 2.45
CA ALA A 247 -3.26 15.62 1.88
C ALA A 247 -3.15 15.41 0.35
N SER A 248 -3.15 14.16 -0.12
CA SER A 248 -3.12 13.85 -1.55
C SER A 248 -4.37 14.37 -2.29
N GLN A 249 -5.54 14.25 -1.65
CA GLN A 249 -6.81 14.73 -2.22
C GLN A 249 -6.87 16.26 -2.26
N LEU A 250 -6.43 16.93 -1.19
CA LEU A 250 -6.33 18.39 -1.11
C LEU A 250 -5.32 18.94 -2.13
N ALA A 251 -4.18 18.29 -2.32
CA ALA A 251 -3.20 18.68 -3.33
C ALA A 251 -3.79 18.57 -4.75
N SER A 252 -4.50 17.48 -5.04
CA SER A 252 -5.20 17.29 -6.32
C SER A 252 -6.29 18.35 -6.56
N GLN A 253 -7.14 18.61 -5.55
CA GLN A 253 -8.16 19.65 -5.63
C GLN A 253 -7.55 21.06 -5.80
N SER A 254 -6.47 21.36 -5.08
CA SER A 254 -5.75 22.63 -5.22
C SER A 254 -5.17 22.81 -6.62
N ALA A 255 -4.60 21.75 -7.21
CA ALA A 255 -4.13 21.74 -8.59
C ALA A 255 -5.26 22.00 -9.60
N GLN A 256 -6.41 21.35 -9.41
CA GLN A 256 -7.60 21.56 -10.25
C GLN A 256 -8.11 23.00 -10.16
N ILE A 257 -8.22 23.56 -8.94
CA ILE A 257 -8.66 24.95 -8.73
C ILE A 257 -7.68 25.94 -9.38
N LYS A 258 -6.36 25.75 -9.21
CA LYS A 258 -5.34 26.59 -9.85
C LYS A 258 -5.43 26.53 -11.37
N GLY A 259 -5.65 25.34 -11.94
CA GLY A 259 -5.87 25.16 -13.37
C GLY A 259 -7.10 25.93 -13.87
N LEU A 260 -8.23 25.81 -13.18
CA LEU A 260 -9.48 26.52 -13.50
C LEU A 260 -9.31 28.04 -13.42
N ILE A 261 -8.66 28.55 -12.37
CA ILE A 261 -8.36 29.99 -12.24
C ILE A 261 -7.51 30.46 -13.42
N GLY A 262 -6.50 29.69 -13.82
CA GLY A 262 -5.66 29.99 -14.98
C GLY A 262 -6.46 30.04 -16.28
N ALA A 263 -7.37 29.08 -16.50
CA ALA A 263 -8.23 29.06 -17.68
C ALA A 263 -9.21 30.25 -17.71
N ILE A 264 -9.83 30.59 -16.58
CA ILE A 264 -10.72 31.77 -16.49
C ILE A 264 -9.95 33.06 -16.76
N ALA A 265 -8.73 33.18 -16.23
CA ALA A 265 -7.88 34.34 -16.46
C ALA A 265 -7.40 34.47 -17.92
N ALA A 266 -7.27 33.35 -18.64
CA ALA A 266 -6.96 33.35 -20.07
C ALA A 266 -8.19 33.82 -20.88
N ILE A 267 -9.37 33.26 -20.58
CA ILE A 267 -10.63 33.65 -21.23
C ILE A 267 -10.93 35.15 -21.02
N SER A 268 -10.70 35.67 -19.81
CA SER A 268 -10.94 37.10 -19.53
C SER A 268 -10.01 38.05 -20.28
N LYS A 269 -8.87 37.55 -20.79
CA LYS A 269 -7.94 38.28 -21.67
C LYS A 269 -8.25 38.10 -23.15
N GLY A 270 -9.31 37.37 -23.50
CA GLY A 270 -9.67 37.07 -24.89
C GLY A 270 -8.88 35.91 -25.49
N GLU A 271 -8.11 35.14 -24.69
CA GLU A 271 -7.52 33.90 -25.18
C GLU A 271 -8.63 32.83 -25.34
N PRO A 272 -8.65 32.06 -26.44
CA PRO A 272 -9.57 30.95 -26.58
C PRO A 272 -9.29 29.88 -25.51
N PHE A 273 -10.35 29.23 -25.03
CA PHE A 273 -10.22 28.14 -24.09
C PHE A 273 -9.45 26.98 -24.73
N ASP A 274 -8.36 26.56 -24.08
CA ASP A 274 -7.51 25.45 -24.50
C ASP A 274 -7.55 24.35 -23.42
N GLU A 275 -8.36 23.33 -23.70
CA GLU A 275 -8.56 22.19 -22.81
C GLU A 275 -7.25 21.40 -22.59
N ALA A 276 -6.42 21.25 -23.62
CA ALA A 276 -5.16 20.51 -23.52
C ALA A 276 -4.18 21.22 -22.58
N LYS A 277 -4.12 22.55 -22.65
CA LYS A 277 -3.31 23.39 -21.76
C LYS A 277 -3.80 23.32 -20.31
N LEU A 278 -5.11 23.30 -20.09
CA LEU A 278 -5.70 23.10 -18.75
C LEU A 278 -5.32 21.74 -18.17
N LEU A 279 -5.52 20.64 -18.92
CA LEU A 279 -5.18 19.29 -18.47
C LEU A 279 -3.69 19.13 -18.17
N ALA A 280 -2.81 19.69 -19.01
CA ALA A 280 -1.37 19.67 -18.78
C ALA A 280 -0.97 20.42 -17.49
N GLY A 281 -1.62 21.56 -17.20
CA GLY A 281 -1.41 22.32 -15.98
C GLY A 281 -1.87 21.58 -14.73
N VAL A 282 -3.06 20.96 -14.78
CA VAL A 282 -3.59 20.14 -13.67
C VAL A 282 -2.67 18.95 -13.38
N LYS A 283 -2.22 18.24 -14.43
CA LYS A 283 -1.31 17.09 -14.28
C LYS A 283 0.02 17.49 -13.65
N SER A 284 0.66 18.55 -14.15
CA SER A 284 1.94 19.03 -13.61
C SER A 284 1.83 19.47 -12.14
N ALA A 285 0.73 20.15 -11.78
CA ALA A 285 0.51 20.58 -10.40
C ALA A 285 0.20 19.40 -9.45
N ALA A 286 -0.51 18.38 -9.92
CA ALA A 286 -0.72 17.15 -9.15
C ALA A 286 0.61 16.39 -8.91
N GLU A 287 1.44 16.24 -9.95
CA GLU A 287 2.76 15.60 -9.85
C GLU A 287 3.68 16.35 -8.86
N ALA A 288 3.71 17.68 -8.90
CA ALA A 288 4.46 18.50 -7.95
C ALA A 288 3.94 18.37 -6.51
N GLY A 289 2.61 18.33 -6.33
CA GLY A 289 1.99 18.13 -5.01
C GLY A 289 2.35 16.78 -4.39
N VAL A 290 2.30 15.70 -5.18
CA VAL A 290 2.73 14.36 -4.74
C VAL A 290 4.20 14.36 -4.36
N LYS A 291 5.07 14.95 -5.19
CA LYS A 291 6.50 15.02 -4.90
C LYS A 291 6.79 15.75 -3.58
N ASN A 292 6.16 16.92 -3.36
CA ASN A 292 6.34 17.67 -2.12
C ASN A 292 5.86 16.91 -0.87
N ALA A 293 4.78 16.14 -0.99
CA ALA A 293 4.30 15.29 0.09
C ALA A 293 5.30 14.18 0.44
N VAL A 294 5.89 13.53 -0.58
CA VAL A 294 6.94 12.51 -0.40
C VAL A 294 8.19 13.11 0.27
N ASP A 295 8.70 14.24 -0.26
CA ASP A 295 9.89 14.91 0.29
C ASP A 295 9.68 15.33 1.77
N SER A 296 8.47 15.73 2.14
CA SER A 296 8.10 16.09 3.52
C SER A 296 8.14 14.89 4.47
N ILE A 297 7.75 13.70 3.99
CA ILE A 297 7.78 12.46 4.76
C ILE A 297 9.23 12.04 5.04
N GLU A 298 10.09 12.00 4.02
CA GLU A 298 11.51 11.63 4.19
C GLU A 298 12.22 12.52 5.22
N LYS A 299 11.90 13.82 5.21
CA LYS A 299 12.46 14.78 6.16
C LYS A 299 11.97 14.54 7.60
N THR A 300 10.72 14.12 7.75
CA THR A 300 10.12 13.83 9.07
C THR A 300 10.70 12.54 9.66
N GLU A 301 10.96 11.52 8.84
CA GLU A 301 11.64 10.29 9.28
C GLU A 301 13.08 10.58 9.75
N THR A 302 13.83 11.39 9.00
CA THR A 302 15.21 11.75 9.35
C THR A 302 15.29 12.50 10.69
N THR A 303 14.32 13.38 10.96
CA THR A 303 14.24 14.13 12.23
C THR A 303 13.92 13.22 13.42
N THR A 304 13.08 12.20 13.22
CA THR A 304 12.68 11.25 14.26
C THR A 304 13.83 10.30 14.65
N VAL A 305 14.70 9.95 13.70
CA VAL A 305 15.90 9.13 13.97
C VAL A 305 16.91 9.92 14.82
N THR A 306 17.08 11.21 14.56
CA THR A 306 18.07 12.04 15.26
C THR A 306 17.71 12.30 16.73
N ILE A 307 16.41 12.33 17.07
CA ILE A 307 15.94 12.57 18.46
C ILE A 307 16.15 11.33 19.36
N LYS A 308 16.33 10.13 18.79
CA LYS A 308 16.53 8.89 19.57
C LYS A 308 18.00 8.62 19.93
N GLU A 309 18.94 9.44 19.47
CA GLU A 309 20.38 9.29 19.74
C GLU A 309 20.93 10.34 20.74
N GLY A 310 20.06 11.09 21.43
CA GLY A 310 20.41 12.09 22.45
C GLY A 310 19.90 11.76 23.84
#